data_AF-A0A3P3TXA6-F1
#
_entry.id   AF-A0A3P3TXA6-F1
#
_cell.length_a   1.000
_cell.length_b   1.000
_cell.length_c   1.000
_cell.angle_alpha   90.00
_cell.angle_beta   90.00
_cell.angle_gamma   90.00
#
_symmetry.space_group_name_H-M   'P 1'
#
loop_
_entity.id
_entity.type
_entity.pdbx_description
1 polymer ?
#
loop_
_entity_poly.entity_id
_entity_poly.type
_entity_poly.pdbx_seq_one_letter_code
_entity_poly.pdbx_strand_id
1 'polypeptide(L)'
;MTKQDKFFEGYKPDFLSAIGNKPNYETVCTALNNTCVTLQKHKERADFAEKLAVEQTKLILQAEAQEKKLREARPIDEWHEDYGDALWWAFPIEESPYCGNPLASDWPGYHTHWTPFVVPDKEEEAK
;
A
#
# COMPACT_ATOMS: atom_id res chain seq x y z
N MET A 1 -42.00 -0.24 44.63
CA MET A 1 -41.03 0.00 43.53
C MET A 1 -40.50 -1.33 43.03
N THR A 2 -40.64 -1.59 41.74
CA THR A 2 -40.11 -2.79 41.08
C THR A 2 -38.61 -2.62 40.83
N LYS A 3 -37.85 -3.71 40.60
CA LYS A 3 -36.41 -3.64 40.27
C LYS A 3 -36.12 -2.75 39.05
N GLN A 4 -37.08 -2.61 38.14
CA GLN A 4 -36.99 -1.74 36.97
C GLN A 4 -37.00 -0.25 37.36
N ASP A 5 -37.78 0.14 38.36
CA ASP A 5 -37.88 1.56 38.76
C ASP A 5 -36.55 2.09 39.32
N LYS A 6 -35.79 1.25 40.04
CA LYS A 6 -34.46 1.59 40.55
C LYS A 6 -33.38 1.65 39.46
N PHE A 7 -33.55 0.93 38.36
CA PHE A 7 -32.56 0.91 37.27
C PHE A 7 -32.53 2.26 36.51
N PHE A 8 -33.66 2.96 36.43
CA PHE A 8 -33.79 4.22 35.71
C PHE A 8 -33.64 5.48 36.57
N GLU A 9 -33.37 5.34 37.88
CA GLU A 9 -33.38 6.41 38.88
C GLU A 9 -32.28 7.49 38.68
N GLY A 10 -31.32 7.25 37.78
CA GLY A 10 -30.23 8.18 37.41
C GLY A 10 -30.23 8.68 35.97
N TYR A 11 -31.20 8.29 35.13
CA TYR A 11 -31.28 8.76 33.74
C TYR A 11 -31.98 10.13 33.67
N LYS A 12 -31.45 11.05 32.84
CA LYS A 12 -32.03 12.39 32.67
C LYS A 12 -33.52 12.29 32.29
N PRO A 13 -34.41 13.14 32.85
CA PRO A 13 -35.85 13.07 32.60
C PRO A 13 -36.21 13.19 31.11
N ASP A 14 -35.47 14.01 30.35
CA ASP A 14 -35.66 14.18 28.90
C ASP A 14 -35.38 12.90 28.09
N PHE A 15 -34.46 12.06 28.59
CA PHE A 15 -34.17 10.74 28.01
C PHE A 15 -35.34 9.80 28.23
N LEU A 16 -35.98 9.85 29.41
CA LEU A 16 -37.12 9.01 29.76
C LEU A 16 -38.42 9.43 29.03
N SER A 17 -38.58 10.71 28.67
CA SER A 17 -39.73 11.19 27.89
C SER A 17 -39.66 10.84 26.41
N ALA A 18 -38.46 10.62 25.85
CA ALA A 18 -38.27 10.27 24.44
C ALA A 18 -38.61 8.79 24.13
N ILE A 19 -38.52 7.92 25.14
CA ILE A 19 -38.88 6.50 25.08
C ILE A 19 -40.31 6.33 25.62
N GLY A 20 -41.31 6.59 24.77
CA GLY A 20 -42.74 6.60 25.14
C GLY A 20 -43.28 5.31 25.80
N ASN A 21 -42.54 4.20 25.74
CA ASN A 21 -42.76 2.99 26.53
C ASN A 21 -41.44 2.63 27.21
N LYS A 22 -41.38 2.60 28.55
CA LYS A 22 -40.15 2.23 29.29
C LYS A 22 -39.75 0.79 28.89
N PRO A 23 -38.65 0.60 28.15
CA PRO A 23 -38.21 -0.75 27.80
C PRO A 23 -37.89 -1.53 29.07
N ASN A 24 -38.29 -2.80 29.12
CA ASN A 24 -37.92 -3.64 30.24
C ASN A 24 -36.38 -3.81 30.30
N TYR A 25 -35.85 -4.12 31.48
CA TYR A 25 -34.41 -4.31 31.71
C TYR A 25 -33.76 -5.24 30.67
N GLU A 26 -34.42 -6.34 30.30
CA GLU A 26 -33.91 -7.31 29.33
C GLU A 26 -33.74 -6.71 27.92
N THR A 27 -34.66 -5.85 27.49
CA THR A 27 -34.60 -5.14 26.21
C THR A 27 -33.41 -4.18 26.20
N VAL A 28 -33.20 -3.44 27.30
CA VAL A 28 -32.05 -2.53 27.44
C VAL A 28 -30.73 -3.30 27.43
N CYS A 29 -30.63 -4.39 28.19
CA CYS A 29 -29.43 -5.23 28.21
C CYS A 29 -29.11 -5.84 26.84
N THR A 30 -30.13 -6.32 26.11
CA THR A 30 -29.95 -6.88 24.77
C THR A 30 -29.47 -5.82 23.78
N ALA A 31 -30.07 -4.62 23.82
CA ALA A 31 -29.63 -3.51 22.97
C ALA A 31 -28.17 -3.12 23.26
N LEU A 32 -27.79 -3.00 24.53
CA LEU A 32 -26.41 -2.68 24.93
C LEU A 32 -25.41 -3.75 24.48
N ASN A 33 -25.74 -5.04 24.64
CA ASN A 33 -24.90 -6.14 24.18
C ASN A 33 -24.72 -6.13 22.66
N ASN A 34 -25.81 -5.92 21.91
CA ASN A 34 -25.75 -5.83 20.45
C ASN A 34 -24.90 -4.64 19.98
N THR A 35 -25.03 -3.49 20.64
CA THR A 35 -24.19 -2.32 20.37
C THR A 35 -22.73 -2.62 20.68
N CYS A 36 -22.42 -3.25 21.81
CA CYS A 36 -21.07 -3.65 22.20
C CYS A 36 -20.43 -4.58 21.15
N VAL A 37 -21.14 -5.63 20.72
CA VAL A 37 -20.68 -6.55 19.67
C VAL A 37 -20.48 -5.83 18.33
N THR A 38 -21.36 -4.89 17.99
CA THR A 38 -21.25 -4.11 16.75
C THR A 38 -20.00 -3.23 16.78
N LEU A 39 -19.76 -2.51 17.87
CA LEU A 39 -18.57 -1.69 18.06
C LEU A 39 -17.29 -2.53 18.01
N GLN A 40 -17.29 -3.72 18.60
CA GLN A 40 -16.17 -4.65 18.55
C GLN A 40 -15.84 -5.05 17.10
N LYS A 41 -16.86 -5.41 16.30
CA LYS A 41 -16.69 -5.72 14.87
C LYS A 41 -16.17 -4.53 14.07
N HIS A 42 -16.63 -3.31 14.37
CA HIS A 42 -16.13 -2.10 13.72
C HIS A 42 -14.66 -1.85 14.03
N LYS A 43 -14.24 -2.06 15.28
CA LYS A 43 -12.84 -1.96 15.69
C LYS A 43 -11.98 -2.99 14.94
N GLU A 44 -12.40 -4.24 14.90
CA GLU A 44 -11.67 -5.30 14.18
C GLU A 44 -11.53 -5.00 12.69
N ARG A 45 -12.58 -4.44 12.06
CA ARG A 45 -12.52 -3.98 10.66
C ARG A 45 -11.55 -2.83 10.48
N ALA A 46 -11.52 -1.87 11.41
CA ALA A 46 -10.59 -0.75 11.37
C ALA A 46 -9.14 -1.23 11.51
N ASP A 47 -8.87 -2.10 12.49
CA ASP A 47 -7.55 -2.70 12.70
C ASP A 47 -7.09 -3.51 11.48
N PHE A 48 -8.00 -4.23 10.83
CA PHE A 48 -7.70 -4.96 9.59
C PHE A 48 -7.44 -4.02 8.41
N ALA A 49 -8.25 -2.97 8.25
CA ALA A 49 -8.07 -1.97 7.20
C ALA A 49 -6.73 -1.23 7.36
N GLU A 50 -6.33 -0.91 8.59
CA GLU A 50 -5.03 -0.30 8.89
C GLU A 50 -3.88 -1.24 8.50
N LYS A 51 -3.95 -2.52 8.89
CA LYS A 51 -2.96 -3.53 8.49
C LYS A 51 -2.85 -3.67 6.97
N LEU A 52 -4.00 -3.70 6.29
CA LEU A 52 -4.03 -3.79 4.83
C LEU A 52 -3.40 -2.55 4.18
N ALA A 53 -3.69 -1.35 4.69
CA ALA A 53 -3.12 -0.11 4.18
C ALA A 53 -1.59 -0.06 4.36
N VAL A 54 -1.08 -0.55 5.50
CA VAL A 54 0.36 -0.66 5.77
C VAL A 54 1.02 -1.62 4.79
N GLU A 55 0.44 -2.81 4.57
CA GLU A 55 0.98 -3.78 3.60
C GLU A 55 0.91 -3.25 2.16
N GLN A 56 -0.16 -2.56 1.76
CA GLN A 56 -0.26 -1.91 0.45
C GLN A 56 0.83 -0.86 0.26
N THR A 57 1.07 -0.03 1.27
CA THR A 57 2.12 1.00 1.23
C THR A 57 3.50 0.38 1.12
N LYS A 58 3.75 -0.72 1.83
CA LYS A 58 5.00 -1.47 1.74
C LYS A 58 5.25 -2.00 0.32
N LEU A 59 4.22 -2.56 -0.33
CA LEU A 59 4.32 -3.04 -1.71
C LEU A 59 4.60 -1.89 -2.69
N ILE A 60 3.95 -0.74 -2.52
CA ILE A 60 4.18 0.46 -3.35
C ILE A 60 5.64 0.93 -3.20
N LEU A 61 6.13 1.10 -1.97
CA LEU A 61 7.51 1.52 -1.71
C LEU A 61 8.54 0.54 -2.30
N GLN A 62 8.26 -0.77 -2.23
CA GLN A 62 9.12 -1.78 -2.83
C GLN A 62 9.13 -1.67 -4.36
N ALA A 63 7.98 -1.46 -4.99
CA ALA A 63 7.89 -1.28 -6.44
C ALA A 63 8.64 -0.02 -6.90
N GLU A 64 8.44 1.11 -6.22
CA GLU A 64 9.14 2.38 -6.50
C GLU A 64 10.67 2.22 -6.35
N ALA A 65 11.12 1.52 -5.31
CA ALA A 65 12.55 1.26 -5.10
C ALA A 65 13.16 0.39 -6.22
N GLN A 66 12.42 -0.61 -6.71
CA GLN A 66 12.85 -1.43 -7.84
C GLN A 66 12.91 -0.61 -9.13
N GLU A 67 11.88 0.20 -9.41
CA GLU A 67 11.86 1.07 -10.58
C GLU A 67 13.02 2.08 -10.55
N LYS A 68 13.28 2.67 -9.39
CA LYS A 68 14.41 3.58 -9.20
C LYS A 68 15.74 2.89 -9.51
N LYS A 69 15.95 1.68 -9.00
CA LYS A 69 17.16 0.88 -9.27
C LYS A 69 17.35 0.54 -10.74
N LEU A 70 16.26 0.43 -11.52
CA LEU A 70 16.30 0.20 -12.96
C LEU A 70 16.63 1.47 -13.75
N ARG A 71 16.33 2.66 -13.22
CA ARG A 71 16.59 3.95 -13.87
C ARG A 71 17.89 4.62 -13.45
N GLU A 72 18.51 4.15 -12.37
CA GLU A 72 19.80 4.65 -11.91
C GLU A 72 20.93 4.19 -12.83
N ALA A 73 21.78 5.14 -13.24
CA ALA A 73 22.99 4.86 -13.99
C ALA A 73 24.03 4.20 -13.07
N ARG A 74 24.49 3.02 -13.46
CA ARG A 74 25.46 2.19 -12.73
C ARG A 74 26.83 2.29 -13.40
N PRO A 75 27.94 2.15 -12.67
CA PRO A 75 29.27 2.17 -13.29
C PRO A 75 29.43 1.01 -14.30
N ILE A 76 30.23 1.24 -15.34
CA ILE A 76 30.53 0.25 -16.39
C ILE A 76 31.06 -1.08 -15.83
N ASP A 77 31.79 -1.06 -14.72
CA ASP A 77 32.33 -2.26 -14.06
C ASP A 77 31.25 -3.22 -13.53
N GLU A 78 30.03 -2.73 -13.29
CA GLU A 78 28.88 -3.56 -12.90
C GLU A 78 28.17 -4.19 -14.10
N TRP A 79 28.48 -3.77 -15.32
CA TRP A 79 27.88 -4.36 -16.51
C TRP A 79 28.54 -5.70 -16.85
N HIS A 80 27.71 -6.63 -17.31
CA HIS A 80 28.09 -7.96 -17.77
C HIS A 80 27.33 -8.29 -19.05
N GLU A 81 27.89 -9.16 -19.88
CA GLU A 81 27.31 -9.55 -21.19
C GLU A 81 25.89 -10.12 -21.06
N ASP A 82 25.54 -10.71 -19.92
CA ASP A 82 24.21 -11.24 -19.61
C ASP A 82 23.11 -10.16 -19.60
N TYR A 83 23.47 -8.90 -19.34
CA TYR A 83 22.52 -7.78 -19.42
C TYR A 83 22.20 -7.39 -20.87
N GLY A 84 23.07 -7.76 -21.82
CA GLY A 84 22.91 -7.42 -23.23
C GLY A 84 22.98 -5.91 -23.49
N ASP A 85 22.14 -5.45 -24.42
CA ASP A 85 22.11 -4.05 -24.81
C ASP A 85 21.68 -3.16 -23.65
N ALA A 86 22.28 -1.96 -23.57
CA ALA A 86 22.00 -0.99 -22.52
C ALA A 86 22.05 0.44 -23.05
N LEU A 87 21.61 1.38 -22.22
CA LEU A 87 21.87 2.80 -22.40
C LEU A 87 23.19 3.15 -21.73
N TRP A 88 24.11 3.76 -22.47
CA TRP A 88 25.45 4.09 -22.03
C TRP A 88 25.59 5.60 -21.86
N TRP A 89 26.12 6.03 -20.70
CA TRP A 89 26.20 7.43 -20.31
C TRP A 89 27.65 7.86 -20.08
N ALA A 90 27.97 9.07 -20.53
CA ALA A 90 29.16 9.80 -20.15
C ALA A 90 28.78 10.87 -19.13
N PHE A 91 29.60 11.04 -18.09
CA PHE A 91 29.41 12.08 -17.07
C PHE A 91 30.65 12.99 -17.04
N PRO A 92 30.48 14.33 -17.04
CA PRO A 92 29.20 15.07 -17.14
C PRO A 92 28.47 14.81 -18.47
N ILE A 93 27.14 14.98 -18.48
CA ILE A 93 26.32 14.72 -19.66
C ILE A 93 26.53 15.86 -20.66
N GLU A 94 27.29 15.60 -21.72
CA GLU A 94 27.50 16.52 -22.85
C GLU A 94 26.67 16.15 -24.07
N GLU A 95 26.29 14.88 -24.19
CA GLU A 95 25.55 14.32 -25.32
C GLU A 95 24.52 13.28 -24.88
N SER A 96 23.67 12.89 -25.82
CA SER A 96 22.71 11.81 -25.62
C SER A 96 23.42 10.47 -25.40
N PRO A 97 22.83 9.56 -24.60
CA PRO A 97 23.42 8.25 -24.35
C PRO A 97 23.51 7.41 -25.62
N TYR A 98 24.55 6.59 -25.73
CA TYR A 98 24.62 5.54 -26.74
C TYR A 98 23.67 4.39 -26.37
N CYS A 99 22.99 3.84 -27.37
CA CYS A 99 22.01 2.76 -27.23
C CYS A 99 22.55 1.52 -27.94
N GLY A 100 22.88 0.46 -27.21
CA GLY A 100 23.39 -0.78 -27.81
C GLY A 100 24.36 -1.55 -26.92
N ASN A 101 25.22 -2.33 -27.57
CA ASN A 101 26.19 -3.20 -26.91
C ASN A 101 27.60 -2.57 -26.91
N PRO A 102 28.32 -2.55 -25.77
CA PRO A 102 29.67 -1.99 -25.71
C PRO A 102 30.71 -2.83 -26.49
N LEU A 103 30.38 -4.07 -26.84
CA LEU A 103 31.24 -4.93 -27.66
C LEU A 103 31.08 -4.68 -29.17
N ALA A 104 30.15 -3.82 -29.58
CA ALA A 104 29.92 -3.50 -30.98
C ALA A 104 30.97 -2.52 -31.53
N SER A 105 31.34 -2.67 -32.80
CA SER A 105 32.38 -1.83 -33.45
C SER A 105 32.05 -0.35 -33.55
N ASP A 106 30.78 0.02 -33.42
CA ASP A 106 30.28 1.40 -33.44
C ASP A 106 30.28 2.05 -32.05
N TRP A 107 30.62 1.31 -30.98
CA TRP A 107 30.70 1.86 -29.64
C TRP A 107 31.96 2.73 -29.46
N PRO A 108 31.84 3.98 -28.99
CA PRO A 108 32.96 4.90 -28.99
C PRO A 108 33.90 4.79 -27.76
N GLY A 109 33.57 3.95 -26.77
CA GLY A 109 34.53 3.54 -25.73
C GLY A 109 34.74 4.49 -24.53
N TYR A 110 34.15 5.68 -24.51
CA TYR A 110 34.35 6.65 -23.43
C TYR A 110 33.23 6.69 -22.37
N HIS A 111 32.15 5.92 -22.55
CA HIS A 111 31.04 5.89 -21.60
C HIS A 111 31.47 5.27 -20.28
N THR A 112 31.01 5.84 -19.16
CA THR A 112 31.44 5.44 -17.81
C THR A 112 30.34 4.72 -17.04
N HIS A 113 29.08 4.92 -17.42
CA HIS A 113 27.94 4.35 -16.74
C HIS A 113 26.94 3.74 -17.73
N TRP A 114 26.05 2.89 -17.22
CA TRP A 114 25.02 2.23 -18.00
C TRP A 114 23.70 2.14 -17.24
N THR A 115 22.60 2.01 -17.99
CA THR A 115 21.25 1.76 -17.46
C THR A 115 20.60 0.63 -18.26
N PRO A 116 19.96 -0.37 -17.61
CA PRO A 116 19.33 -1.48 -18.31
C PRO A 116 18.09 -1.04 -19.12
N PHE A 117 17.79 -1.74 -20.20
CA PHE A 117 16.50 -1.59 -20.87
C PHE A 117 15.37 -2.21 -20.05
N VAL A 118 14.29 -1.45 -19.87
CA VAL A 118 13.05 -1.94 -19.28
C VAL A 118 12.13 -2.35 -20.43
N VAL A 119 12.18 -3.63 -20.78
CA VAL A 119 11.24 -4.20 -21.75
C VAL A 119 10.01 -4.67 -20.97
N PRO A 120 8.79 -4.23 -21.31
CA PRO A 120 7.59 -4.78 -20.69
C PRO A 120 7.50 -6.27 -21.03
N ASP A 121 7.09 -7.09 -20.07
CA ASP A 121 6.84 -8.51 -20.32
C ASP A 121 5.89 -8.63 -21.50
N LYS A 122 6.33 -9.35 -22.55
CA LYS A 122 5.46 -9.65 -23.67
C LYS A 122 4.30 -10.48 -23.11
N GLU A 123 3.07 -10.04 -23.32
CA GLU A 123 1.88 -10.84 -23.04
C GLU A 123 2.09 -12.19 -23.73
N GLU A 124 2.32 -13.26 -22.96
CA GLU A 124 2.41 -14.60 -23.53
C GLU A 124 1.06 -14.89 -24.18
N GLU A 125 1.05 -14.94 -25.51
CA GLU A 125 -0.13 -15.31 -26.30
C GLU A 125 -0.62 -16.68 -25.81
N ALA A 126 -1.70 -16.67 -25.03
CA ALA A 126 -2.39 -17.86 -24.57
C ALA A 126 -2.84 -18.65 -25.81
N LYS A 127 -2.10 -19.72 -26.12
CA LYS A 127 -2.37 -20.63 -27.22
C LYS A 127 -3.35 -21.73 -26.83
#